data_AF-A0A366JJK1-F1
#
_entry.id   AF-A0A366JJK1-F1
#
_cell.length_a   1.000
_cell.length_b   1.000
_cell.length_c   1.000
_cell.angle_alpha   90.00
_cell.angle_beta   90.00
_cell.angle_gamma   90.00
#
_symmetry.space_group_name_H-M   'P 1'
#
loop_
_entity.id
_entity.type
_entity.pdbx_description
1 polymer ?
#
loop_
_entity_poly.entity_id
_entity_poly.type
_entity_poly.pdbx_seq_one_letter_code
_entity_poly.pdbx_strand_id
1 'polypeptide(L)'
;MESIIYRVLLSGHKFAKDVIVNEDNLCSFLHTIRNCPLVVVMGPENTISLRIEHGNIIGDEKIKNQLQEIEHAEQAGNWRPLSLYQISYYCILHETVYLYAENQEQAKKVFLTWSIFEPEVIVLVA
;
A
#
# COMPACT_ATOMS: atom_id res chain seq x y z
N MET A 1 0.03 0.28 -19.99
CA MET A 1 -1.12 0.20 -19.08
C MET A 1 -0.83 1.15 -17.95
N GLU A 2 -1.78 2.04 -17.62
CA GLU A 2 -1.69 2.87 -16.43
C GLU A 2 -1.77 1.97 -15.20
N SER A 3 -0.84 2.12 -14.25
CA SER A 3 -0.83 1.32 -13.01
C SER A 3 -1.94 1.85 -12.11
N ILE A 4 -2.80 0.95 -11.60
CA ILE A 4 -3.87 1.33 -10.68
C ILE A 4 -3.25 1.67 -9.33
N ILE A 5 -3.62 2.83 -8.78
CA ILE A 5 -3.19 3.30 -7.47
C ILE A 5 -4.36 3.21 -6.51
N TYR A 6 -4.15 2.48 -5.41
CA TYR A 6 -5.09 2.31 -4.33
C TYR A 6 -4.78 3.26 -3.18
N ARG A 7 -5.83 3.83 -2.60
CA ARG A 7 -5.77 4.50 -1.30
C ARG A 7 -6.23 3.52 -0.24
N VAL A 8 -5.43 3.31 0.79
CA VAL A 8 -5.72 2.34 1.84
C VAL A 8 -5.83 3.01 3.19
N LEU A 9 -6.99 2.81 3.82
CA LEU A 9 -7.25 3.23 5.19
C LEU A 9 -6.99 2.06 6.14
N LEU A 10 -6.01 2.24 7.02
CA LEU A 10 -5.66 1.32 8.09
C LEU A 10 -6.29 1.83 9.39
N SER A 11 -7.14 1.02 10.02
CA SER A 11 -7.79 1.37 11.28
C SER A 11 -7.51 0.32 12.36
N GLY A 12 -6.99 0.77 13.49
CA GLY A 12 -6.81 -0.04 14.70
C GLY A 12 -7.34 0.66 15.93
N HIS A 13 -7.26 0.00 17.09
CA HIS A 13 -7.87 0.45 18.35
C HIS A 13 -7.50 1.88 18.80
N LYS A 14 -6.46 2.52 18.22
CA LYS A 14 -6.05 3.91 18.50
C LYS A 14 -5.38 4.63 17.32
N PHE A 15 -5.46 4.10 16.09
CA PHE A 15 -4.82 4.73 14.94
C PHE A 15 -5.70 4.61 13.69
N ALA A 16 -5.73 5.68 12.92
CA ALA A 16 -6.17 5.69 11.53
C ALA A 16 -5.01 6.22 10.71
N LYS A 17 -4.53 5.44 9.74
CA LYS A 17 -3.47 5.86 8.81
C LYS A 17 -3.92 5.66 7.38
N ASP A 18 -3.62 6.65 6.57
CA ASP A 18 -3.89 6.65 5.14
C ASP A 18 -2.57 6.44 4.39
N VAL A 19 -2.57 5.49 3.47
CA VAL A 19 -1.39 5.12 2.67
C VAL A 19 -1.76 4.89 1.22
N ILE A 20 -0.78 5.02 0.34
CA ILE A 20 -0.90 4.77 -1.09
C ILE A 20 -0.16 3.47 -1.44
N VAL A 21 -0.78 2.63 -2.26
CA VAL A 21 -0.20 1.36 -2.73
C VAL A 21 -0.55 1.17 -4.21
N ASN A 22 0.41 0.82 -5.05
CA ASN A 22 0.15 0.42 -6.43
C ASN A 22 -0.34 -1.03 -6.50
N GLU A 23 -1.10 -1.35 -7.56
CA GLU A 23 -1.67 -2.68 -7.80
C GLU A 23 -0.66 -3.82 -7.67
N ASP A 24 0.54 -3.67 -8.26
CA ASP A 24 1.58 -4.70 -8.23
C ASP A 24 2.04 -5.03 -6.80
N ASN A 25 1.93 -4.07 -5.87
CA ASN A 25 2.35 -4.21 -4.49
C ASN A 25 1.19 -4.50 -3.53
N LEU A 26 -0.07 -4.53 -4.01
CA LEU A 26 -1.24 -4.65 -3.15
C LEU A 26 -1.18 -5.91 -2.28
N CYS A 27 -0.94 -7.08 -2.87
CA CYS A 27 -0.92 -8.35 -2.11
C CYS A 27 0.26 -8.41 -1.12
N SER A 28 1.45 -7.96 -1.51
CA SER A 28 2.61 -7.86 -0.61
C SER A 28 2.36 -6.90 0.55
N PHE A 29 1.68 -5.79 0.29
CA PHE A 29 1.24 -4.86 1.31
C PHE A 29 0.22 -5.51 2.26
N LEU A 30 -0.84 -6.14 1.74
CA LEU A 30 -1.86 -6.81 2.54
C LEU A 30 -1.27 -7.88 3.45
N HIS A 31 -0.28 -8.63 2.95
CA HIS A 31 0.45 -9.60 3.76
C HIS A 31 1.31 -8.93 4.85
N THR A 32 1.95 -7.79 4.55
CA THR A 32 2.75 -7.00 5.52
C THR A 32 1.88 -6.48 6.68
N ILE A 33 0.65 -6.08 6.40
CA ILE A 33 -0.29 -5.50 7.38
C ILE A 33 -1.36 -6.50 7.86
N ARG A 34 -1.17 -7.81 7.69
CA ARG A 34 -2.15 -8.88 7.99
C ARG A 34 -2.72 -8.88 9.40
N ASN A 35 -2.01 -8.29 10.36
CA ASN A 35 -2.44 -8.16 11.76
C ASN A 35 -3.28 -6.88 12.02
N CYS A 36 -3.57 -6.08 10.98
CA CYS A 36 -4.37 -4.87 11.12
C CYS A 36 -5.85 -5.23 11.35
N PRO A 37 -6.53 -4.65 12.37
CA PRO A 37 -7.93 -4.99 12.66
C PRO A 37 -8.91 -4.66 11.54
N LEU A 38 -8.70 -3.53 10.85
CA LEU A 38 -9.55 -3.10 9.75
C LEU A 38 -8.72 -2.45 8.66
N VAL A 39 -8.88 -2.95 7.44
CA VAL A 39 -8.27 -2.41 6.23
C VAL A 39 -9.37 -2.14 5.22
N VAL A 40 -9.40 -0.92 4.69
CA VAL A 40 -10.31 -0.53 3.60
C VAL A 40 -9.47 -0.08 2.42
N VAL A 41 -9.54 -0.82 1.33
CA VAL A 41 -8.86 -0.50 0.06
C VAL A 41 -9.87 0.20 -0.83
N MET A 42 -9.57 1.46 -1.17
CA MET A 42 -10.34 2.26 -2.10
C MET A 42 -9.63 2.28 -3.45
N GLY A 43 -10.33 1.84 -4.49
CA GLY A 43 -9.89 1.91 -5.87
C GLY A 43 -10.09 3.29 -6.49
N PRO A 44 -9.92 3.41 -7.81
CA PRO A 44 -10.25 4.61 -8.55
C PRO A 44 -11.68 5.08 -8.24
N GLU A 45 -11.88 6.39 -8.21
CA GLU A 45 -13.17 7.05 -7.93
C GLU A 45 -13.74 6.81 -6.52
N ASN A 46 -12.90 6.42 -5.54
CA ASN A 46 -13.29 6.13 -4.15
C ASN A 46 -14.27 4.96 -4.01
N THR A 47 -14.23 4.02 -4.95
CA THR A 47 -14.98 2.77 -4.84
C THR A 47 -14.31 1.85 -3.81
N ILE A 48 -15.10 1.25 -2.91
CA ILE A 48 -14.55 0.26 -1.96
C ILE A 48 -14.23 -1.01 -2.76
N SER A 49 -12.94 -1.27 -2.97
CA SER A 49 -12.46 -2.44 -3.72
C SER A 49 -12.27 -3.65 -2.80
N LEU A 50 -11.83 -3.44 -1.55
CA LEU A 50 -11.61 -4.53 -0.60
C LEU A 50 -11.86 -4.07 0.83
N ARG A 51 -12.45 -4.94 1.64
CA ARG A 51 -12.54 -4.78 3.10
C ARG A 51 -11.99 -6.01 3.80
N ILE A 52 -11.09 -5.78 4.74
CA ILE A 52 -10.47 -6.83 5.56
C ILE A 52 -10.78 -6.54 7.02
N GLU A 53 -11.35 -7.53 7.70
CA GLU A 53 -11.69 -7.43 9.12
C GLU A 53 -10.99 -8.56 9.88
N HIS A 54 -10.16 -8.18 10.85
CA HIS A 54 -9.40 -9.12 11.68
C HIS A 54 -8.60 -10.13 10.83
N GLY A 55 -7.95 -9.65 9.77
CA GLY A 55 -7.17 -10.46 8.83
C GLY A 55 -8.00 -11.22 7.76
N ASN A 56 -9.33 -11.17 7.81
CA ASN A 56 -10.18 -11.90 6.86
C ASN A 56 -10.59 -11.03 5.68
N ILE A 57 -10.26 -11.46 4.45
CA ILE A 57 -10.65 -10.79 3.21
C ILE A 57 -12.07 -11.22 2.82
N ILE A 58 -12.93 -10.23 2.62
CA ILE A 58 -14.31 -10.45 2.20
C ILE A 58 -14.42 -10.30 0.68
N GLY A 59 -14.73 -11.40 -0.03
CA GLY A 59 -15.30 -11.36 -1.38
C GLY A 59 -14.37 -11.38 -2.61
N ASP A 60 -13.04 -11.44 -2.46
CA ASP A 60 -12.11 -11.47 -3.61
C ASP A 60 -11.22 -12.73 -3.63
N GLU A 61 -11.56 -13.69 -4.50
CA GLU A 61 -10.83 -14.96 -4.65
C GLU A 61 -9.47 -14.79 -5.35
N LYS A 62 -9.30 -13.78 -6.21
CA LYS A 62 -8.02 -13.54 -6.90
C LYS A 62 -6.96 -13.09 -5.91
N ILE A 63 -7.32 -12.16 -5.02
CA ILE A 63 -6.42 -11.66 -3.98
C ILE A 63 -6.08 -12.78 -2.99
N LYS A 64 -7.04 -13.64 -2.61
CA LYS A 64 -6.77 -14.78 -1.74
C LYS A 64 -5.71 -15.73 -2.31
N ASN A 65 -5.82 -16.09 -3.59
CA ASN A 65 -4.84 -16.98 -4.23
C ASN A 65 -3.43 -16.37 -4.26
N GLN A 66 -3.32 -15.08 -4.60
CA GLN A 66 -2.03 -14.38 -4.61
C GLN A 66 -1.41 -14.26 -3.22
N LEU A 67 -2.22 -14.12 -2.17
CA LEU A 67 -1.72 -14.11 -0.79
C LEU A 67 -1.18 -15.47 -0.36
N GLN A 68 -1.79 -16.57 -0.81
CA GLN A 68 -1.25 -17.91 -0.55
C GLN A 68 0.13 -18.10 -1.21
N GLU A 69 0.33 -17.59 -2.44
CA GLU A 69 1.64 -17.61 -3.10
C GLU A 69 2.71 -16.86 -2.28
N ILE A 70 2.33 -15.70 -1.72
CA ILE A 70 3.21 -14.90 -0.86
C ILE A 70 3.52 -15.63 0.45
N GLU A 71 2.53 -16.26 1.09
CA GLU A 71 2.73 -17.07 2.30
C GLU A 71 3.69 -18.24 2.05
N HIS A 72 3.57 -18.91 0.90
CA HIS A 72 4.51 -19.95 0.50
C HIS A 72 5.93 -19.40 0.28
N ALA A 73 6.06 -18.23 -0.34
CA ALA A 73 7.35 -17.56 -0.52
C ALA A 73 7.97 -17.12 0.82
N GLU A 74 7.18 -16.67 1.79
CA GLU A 74 7.61 -16.36 3.16
C GLU A 74 8.15 -17.61 3.86
N GLN A 75 7.44 -18.73 3.78
CA GLN A 75 7.87 -20.02 4.34
C GLN A 75 9.18 -20.53 3.72
N ALA A 76 9.39 -20.26 2.43
CA ALA A 76 10.62 -20.60 1.71
C ALA A 76 11.79 -19.62 1.97
N GLY A 77 11.56 -18.53 2.72
CA GLY A 77 12.57 -17.49 2.97
C GLY A 77 12.86 -16.59 1.75
N ASN A 78 12.01 -16.64 0.72
CA ASN A 78 12.19 -15.92 -0.54
C ASN A 78 11.33 -14.66 -0.65
N TRP A 79 10.51 -14.37 0.37
CA TRP A 79 9.70 -13.17 0.44
C TRP A 79 10.38 -12.07 1.26
N ARG A 80 10.14 -10.81 0.89
CA ARG A 80 10.59 -9.63 1.64
C ARG A 80 9.42 -8.66 1.83
N PRO A 81 9.26 -8.09 3.04
CA PRO A 81 8.25 -7.07 3.29
C PRO A 81 8.54 -5.79 2.51
N LEU A 82 7.47 -5.08 2.15
CA LEU A 82 7.58 -3.73 1.59
C LEU A 82 8.00 -2.75 2.69
N SER A 83 8.83 -1.79 2.33
CA SER A 83 9.22 -0.68 3.21
C SER A 83 8.24 0.47 3.09
N LEU A 84 8.06 1.21 4.19
CA LEU A 84 7.20 2.38 4.23
C LEU A 84 8.03 3.65 3.98
N TYR A 85 7.69 4.37 2.91
CA TYR A 85 8.30 5.66 2.59
C TYR A 85 7.35 6.82 2.90
N GLN A 86 7.90 7.87 3.48
CA GLN A 86 7.27 9.18 3.58
C GLN A 86 7.78 10.04 2.43
N ILE A 87 6.86 10.61 1.65
CA ILE A 87 7.17 11.48 0.53
C ILE A 87 6.55 12.84 0.81
N SER A 88 7.38 13.86 0.85
CA SER A 88 6.95 15.25 1.01
C SER A 88 7.15 16.01 -0.30
N TYR A 89 6.19 16.85 -0.66
CA TYR A 89 6.20 17.60 -1.92
C TYR A 89 5.50 18.95 -1.75
N TYR A 90 5.82 19.88 -2.66
CA TYR A 90 5.24 21.21 -2.64
C TYR A 90 4.21 21.35 -3.77
N CYS A 91 2.97 21.68 -3.41
CA CYS A 91 1.92 22.06 -4.35
C CYS A 91 1.51 23.53 -4.13
N ILE A 92 0.40 23.76 -3.43
CA ILE A 92 0.01 25.06 -2.85
C ILE A 92 0.56 25.17 -1.42
N LEU A 93 0.58 24.05 -0.69
CA LEU A 93 1.15 23.89 0.64
C LEU A 93 2.14 22.72 0.63
N HIS A 94 2.85 22.55 1.73
CA HIS A 94 3.70 21.38 1.95
C HIS A 94 2.82 20.19 2.33
N GLU A 95 2.81 19.18 1.46
CA GLU A 95 2.00 17.97 1.62
C GLU A 95 2.90 16.77 1.91
N THR A 96 2.35 15.76 2.59
CA THR A 96 3.06 14.51 2.89
C THR A 96 2.16 13.32 2.64
N VAL A 97 2.67 12.34 1.89
CA VAL A 97 2.02 11.05 1.66
C VAL A 97 2.90 9.91 2.14
N TYR A 98 2.25 8.80 2.49
CA TYR A 98 2.90 7.57 2.92
C TYR A 98 2.65 6.47 1.89
N LEU A 99 3.70 5.78 1.47
CA LEU A 99 3.64 4.81 0.39
C LEU A 99 4.49 3.58 0.69
N TYR A 100 3.97 2.39 0.39
CA TYR A 100 4.74 1.14 0.49
C TYR A 100 5.42 0.79 -0.83
N ALA A 101 6.72 0.51 -0.79
CA ALA A 101 7.52 0.10 -1.95
C ALA A 101 8.70 -0.79 -1.53
N GLU A 102 9.26 -1.52 -2.49
CA GLU A 102 10.45 -2.37 -2.29
C GLU A 102 11.70 -1.53 -2.01
N ASN A 103 11.82 -0.36 -2.64
CA ASN A 103 12.96 0.55 -2.49
C ASN A 103 12.57 2.00 -2.81
N GLN A 104 13.50 2.93 -2.54
CA GLN A 104 13.28 4.37 -2.72
C GLN A 104 13.02 4.75 -4.19
N GLU A 105 13.67 4.10 -5.16
CA GLU A 105 13.47 4.37 -6.58
C GLU A 105 12.06 3.99 -7.03
N GLN A 106 11.58 2.82 -6.59
CA GLN A 106 10.22 2.39 -6.85
C GLN A 106 9.21 3.31 -6.15
N ALA A 107 9.48 3.75 -4.92
CA ALA A 107 8.63 4.72 -4.22
C ALA A 107 8.46 6.03 -5.03
N LYS A 108 9.56 6.56 -5.57
CA LYS A 108 9.54 7.74 -6.45
C LYS A 108 8.72 7.47 -7.71
N LYS A 109 8.94 6.33 -8.38
CA LYS A 109 8.24 5.96 -9.61
C LYS A 109 6.72 5.86 -9.41
N VAL A 110 6.29 5.20 -8.33
CA VAL A 110 4.86 5.07 -8.02
C VAL A 110 4.25 6.43 -7.69
N PHE A 111 4.94 7.26 -6.90
CA PHE A 111 4.48 8.61 -6.59
C PHE A 111 4.23 9.45 -7.86
N LEU A 112 5.17 9.43 -8.81
CA LEU A 112 5.05 10.15 -10.09
C LEU A 112 3.99 9.56 -11.04
N THR A 113 3.47 8.37 -10.76
CA THR A 113 2.34 7.80 -11.52
C THR A 113 1.02 8.45 -11.10
N TRP A 114 0.92 8.94 -9.87
CA TRP A 114 -0.29 9.57 -9.32
C TRP A 114 -0.19 11.10 -9.22
N SER A 115 1.01 11.63 -8.96
CA SER A 115 1.26 13.05 -8.75
C SER A 115 1.89 13.70 -9.98
N ILE A 116 1.41 14.89 -10.34
CA ILE A 116 2.04 15.79 -11.32
C ILE A 116 3.18 16.62 -10.70
N PHE A 117 3.29 16.63 -9.37
CA PHE A 117 4.34 17.34 -8.64
C PHE A 117 5.54 16.41 -8.41
N GLU A 118 6.74 16.96 -8.47
CA GLU A 118 7.96 16.26 -8.10
C GLU A 118 8.09 16.15 -6.57
N PRO A 119 8.60 15.02 -6.06
CA PRO A 119 8.88 14.88 -4.64
C PRO A 119 10.07 15.75 -4.25
N GLU A 120 9.95 16.46 -3.13
CA GLU A 120 11.05 17.24 -2.54
C GLU A 120 11.96 16.32 -1.72
N VAL A 121 11.34 15.46 -0.90
CA VAL A 121 12.01 14.57 0.03
C VAL A 121 11.33 13.20 0.03
N ILE A 122 12.13 12.14 0.04
CA ILE A 122 11.67 10.75 0.18
C ILE A 122 12.48 10.09 1.30
N VAL A 123 11.83 9.70 2.40
CA VAL A 123 12.48 9.14 3.59
C VAL A 123 11.90 7.77 3.93
N LEU A 124 12.76 6.81 4.27
CA LEU A 124 12.34 5.54 4.85
C LEU A 124 11.88 5.76 6.31
N VAL A 125 10.66 5.34 6.64
CA VAL A 125 10.05 5.57 7.96
C VAL A 125 10.26 4.39 8.90
N ALA A 126 10.32 3.17 8.35
CA ALA A 126 10.59 1.92 9.06
C ALA A 126 10.97 0.83 8.05
#